data_AF-A0AB35QBF8-F1
#
_entry.id   AF-A0AB35QBF8-F1
#
_cell.length_a   1.000
_cell.length_b   1.000
_cell.length_c   1.000
_cell.angle_alpha   90.00
_cell.angle_beta   90.00
_cell.angle_gamma   90.00
#
_symmetry.space_group_name_H-M   'P 1'
#
loop_
_entity.id
_entity.type
_entity.pdbx_description
1 polymer ?
#
loop_
_entity_poly.entity_id
_entity_poly.type
_entity_poly.pdbx_seq_one_letter_code
_entity_poly.pdbx_strand_id
1 'polypeptide(L)'
;MTKLAKTFSAPRYNTLIGIVLACVMGVLTYFGLFYQQKAIAQDYPVQGFDVSHHQENINWKKISPKKFQFVYLKATEGGDYKDPKFQENWLKAREHGFYVGAYHFYRLCRDGKTQAENFIATVPNKPDTLPPVIDLEYDGNCINAHTKEQLLKEIGIMHDRLKQHYGKQPIFYISKTFYHIVLIGSFPNTPLWVRDYEGKPELKDKRKWLFWQHSNQGKIEGMTKPVDLNVYEGSVKEWHQFLQQQGIVKAQ
;
A
#
# COMPACT_ATOMS: atom_id res chain seq x y z
N MET A 1 13.95 -88.72 0.54
CA MET A 1 13.47 -87.94 -0.63
C MET A 1 13.30 -86.49 -0.20
N THR A 2 14.06 -85.66 -0.89
CA THR A 2 14.29 -84.20 -0.88
C THR A 2 13.21 -83.28 -0.27
N LYS A 3 13.68 -82.39 0.63
CA LYS A 3 12.96 -81.24 1.20
C LYS A 3 12.50 -80.27 0.10
N LEU A 4 11.20 -79.95 0.03
CA LEU A 4 10.72 -78.73 -0.63
C LEU A 4 10.87 -77.55 0.33
N ALA A 5 11.82 -76.67 0.02
CA ALA A 5 11.96 -75.37 0.67
C ALA A 5 10.77 -74.48 0.27
N LYS A 6 9.91 -74.14 1.24
CA LYS A 6 8.95 -73.03 1.07
C LYS A 6 9.73 -71.73 1.10
N THR A 7 9.93 -71.14 -0.07
CA THR A 7 10.36 -69.75 -0.23
C THR A 7 9.27 -68.84 0.29
N PHE A 8 9.45 -68.29 1.49
CA PHE A 8 8.62 -67.20 2.00
C PHE A 8 8.96 -65.94 1.20
N SER A 9 8.11 -65.56 0.24
CA SER A 9 8.17 -64.22 -0.32
C SER A 9 7.76 -63.25 0.79
N ALA A 10 8.68 -62.40 1.26
CA ALA A 10 8.31 -61.30 2.14
C ALA A 10 7.17 -60.50 1.49
N PRO A 11 6.11 -60.13 2.23
CA PRO A 11 4.94 -59.54 1.63
C PRO A 11 5.31 -58.20 0.98
N ARG A 12 5.04 -58.08 -0.33
CA ARG A 12 5.13 -56.83 -1.13
C ARG A 12 4.47 -55.61 -0.45
N TYR A 13 3.62 -55.87 0.54
CA TYR A 13 2.95 -54.92 1.42
C TYR A 13 3.91 -54.02 2.21
N ASN A 14 5.04 -54.55 2.71
CA ASN A 14 5.99 -53.75 3.51
C ASN A 14 6.74 -52.72 2.64
N THR A 15 7.06 -53.07 1.39
CA THR A 15 7.68 -52.15 0.43
C THR A 15 6.71 -51.05 0.01
N LEU A 16 5.43 -51.39 -0.21
CA LEU A 16 4.40 -50.42 -0.59
C LEU A 16 4.13 -49.40 0.54
N ILE A 17 4.03 -49.86 1.79
CA ILE A 17 3.88 -49.00 2.97
C ILE A 17 5.09 -48.06 3.12
N GLY A 18 6.31 -48.59 2.95
CA GLY A 18 7.53 -47.78 3.00
C GLY A 18 7.57 -46.68 1.94
N ILE A 19 7.13 -46.97 0.72
CA ILE A 19 7.03 -45.97 -0.37
C ILE A 19 5.97 -44.92 -0.05
N VAL A 20 4.79 -45.32 0.43
CA VAL A 20 3.73 -44.37 0.81
C VAL A 20 4.20 -43.44 1.93
N LEU A 21 4.84 -43.97 2.98
CA LEU A 21 5.39 -43.17 4.07
C LEU A 21 6.47 -42.21 3.60
N ALA A 22 7.36 -42.64 2.70
CA ALA A 22 8.38 -41.77 2.11
C ALA A 22 7.76 -40.66 1.25
N CYS A 23 6.72 -40.97 0.45
CA CYS A 23 5.99 -39.97 -0.33
C CYS A 23 5.27 -38.97 0.57
N VAL A 24 4.60 -39.43 1.64
CA VAL A 24 3.93 -38.55 2.61
C VAL A 24 4.93 -37.64 3.32
N MET A 25 6.06 -38.19 3.79
CA MET A 25 7.14 -37.40 4.38
C MET A 25 7.72 -36.38 3.39
N GLY A 26 7.90 -36.76 2.13
CA GLY A 26 8.36 -35.87 1.05
C GLY A 26 7.38 -34.74 0.76
N VAL A 27 6.07 -35.03 0.75
CA VAL A 27 5.02 -34.03 0.62
C VAL A 27 5.01 -33.10 1.83
N LEU A 28 5.07 -33.62 3.05
CA LEU A 28 5.09 -32.82 4.28
C LEU A 28 6.35 -31.94 4.40
N THR A 29 7.51 -32.43 3.99
CA THR A 29 8.74 -31.60 3.94
C THR A 29 8.68 -30.60 2.81
N TYR A 30 8.11 -30.94 1.65
CA TYR A 30 7.92 -29.99 0.57
C TYR A 30 6.97 -28.85 0.98
N PHE A 31 5.81 -29.17 1.55
CA PHE A 31 4.91 -28.15 2.09
C PHE A 31 5.55 -27.44 3.30
N GLY A 32 6.23 -28.12 4.22
CA GLY A 32 6.87 -27.46 5.37
C GLY A 32 8.02 -26.50 5.01
N LEU A 33 8.82 -26.82 3.98
CA LEU A 33 9.97 -26.03 3.54
C LEU A 33 9.62 -25.00 2.46
N PHE A 34 8.64 -25.27 1.61
CA PHE A 34 8.30 -24.44 0.45
C PHE A 34 6.90 -23.79 0.53
N TYR A 35 6.06 -24.11 1.53
CA TYR A 35 4.84 -23.34 1.78
C TYR A 35 5.22 -22.05 2.50
N GLN A 36 5.53 -21.02 1.73
CA GLN A 36 5.59 -19.66 2.25
C GLN A 36 4.17 -19.26 2.66
N GLN A 37 3.91 -19.10 3.96
CA GLN A 37 2.71 -18.41 4.40
C GLN A 37 2.72 -17.01 3.78
N LYS A 38 1.71 -16.71 2.97
CA LYS A 38 1.49 -15.35 2.49
C LYS A 38 1.28 -14.46 3.71
N ALA A 39 2.11 -13.43 3.87
CA ALA A 39 1.94 -12.46 4.94
C ALA A 39 0.54 -11.82 4.85
N ILE A 40 -0.16 -11.75 5.97
CA ILE A 40 -1.48 -11.10 6.05
C ILE A 40 -1.24 -9.66 6.53
N ALA A 41 -2.05 -8.71 6.07
CA ALA A 41 -1.93 -7.31 6.49
C ALA A 41 -1.93 -7.13 8.02
N GLN A 42 -2.62 -8.02 8.74
CA GLN A 42 -2.68 -8.05 10.20
C GLN A 42 -1.31 -8.25 10.87
N ASP A 43 -0.34 -8.85 10.16
CA ASP A 43 1.01 -9.12 10.68
C ASP A 43 1.89 -7.85 10.68
N TYR A 44 1.50 -6.81 9.94
CA TYR A 44 2.24 -5.54 9.92
C TYR A 44 1.84 -4.69 11.13
N PRO A 45 2.80 -4.28 11.98
CA PRO A 45 2.47 -3.63 13.25
C PRO A 45 2.05 -2.17 13.10
N VAL A 46 2.30 -1.57 11.93
CA VAL A 46 2.03 -0.16 11.66
C VAL A 46 0.86 -0.06 10.69
N GLN A 47 -0.30 0.29 11.26
CA GLN A 47 -1.58 0.30 10.58
C GLN A 47 -2.03 1.75 10.33
N GLY A 48 -2.81 1.96 9.29
CA GLY A 48 -3.39 3.24 8.95
C GLY A 48 -4.61 3.07 8.07
N PHE A 49 -5.14 4.19 7.62
CA PHE A 49 -6.32 4.22 6.75
C PHE A 49 -6.27 5.48 5.89
N ASP A 50 -7.11 5.55 4.87
CA ASP A 50 -7.27 6.75 4.05
C ASP A 50 -8.73 7.11 3.85
N VAL A 51 -9.02 8.42 3.77
CA VAL A 51 -10.38 8.93 3.71
C VAL A 51 -10.50 10.15 2.81
N SER A 52 -11.72 10.36 2.34
CA SER A 52 -12.17 11.54 1.58
C SER A 52 -13.52 12.01 2.14
N HIS A 53 -14.20 12.93 1.44
CA HIS A 53 -15.58 13.28 1.73
C HIS A 53 -16.54 12.07 1.71
N HIS A 54 -16.20 10.96 1.05
CA HIS A 54 -17.05 9.75 1.00
C HIS A 54 -17.24 9.09 2.37
N GLN A 55 -16.33 9.30 3.32
CA GLN A 55 -16.48 8.81 4.69
C GLN A 55 -17.37 9.72 5.56
N GLU A 56 -17.92 10.80 4.98
CA GLU A 56 -18.88 11.71 5.62
C GLU A 56 -18.32 12.33 6.92
N ASN A 57 -19.02 12.13 8.05
CA ASN A 57 -18.66 12.68 9.35
C ASN A 57 -17.93 11.62 10.17
N ILE A 58 -16.65 11.88 10.47
CA ILE A 58 -15.78 10.98 11.23
C ILE A 58 -15.76 11.40 12.70
N ASN A 59 -16.07 10.46 13.60
CA ASN A 59 -15.90 10.65 15.04
C ASN A 59 -14.47 10.27 15.47
N TRP A 60 -13.54 11.20 15.30
CA TRP A 60 -12.12 11.03 15.60
C TRP A 60 -11.81 10.61 17.04
N LYS A 61 -12.67 10.94 18.01
CA LYS A 61 -12.52 10.51 19.42
C LYS A 61 -12.61 9.00 19.61
N LYS A 62 -13.28 8.30 18.67
CA LYS A 62 -13.44 6.84 18.70
C LYS A 62 -12.32 6.10 17.96
N ILE A 63 -11.44 6.81 17.25
CA ILE A 63 -10.35 6.21 16.49
C ILE A 63 -9.07 6.33 17.32
N SER A 64 -8.48 5.20 17.66
CA SER A 64 -7.25 5.17 18.47
C SER A 64 -6.00 5.36 17.60
N PRO A 65 -5.16 6.40 17.83
CA PRO A 65 -3.88 6.56 17.13
C PRO A 65 -2.86 5.47 17.52
N LYS A 66 -3.07 4.78 18.64
CA LYS A 66 -2.29 3.58 19.01
C LYS A 66 -2.65 2.36 18.18
N LYS A 67 -3.86 2.32 17.62
CA LYS A 67 -4.30 1.26 16.71
C LYS A 67 -4.00 1.61 15.26
N PHE A 68 -4.27 2.85 14.84
CA PHE A 68 -3.98 3.35 13.51
C PHE A 68 -3.02 4.54 13.62
N GLN A 69 -1.76 4.38 13.23
CA GLN A 69 -0.72 5.37 13.48
C GLN A 69 -0.74 6.50 12.45
N PHE A 70 -1.20 6.23 11.24
CA PHE A 70 -1.23 7.20 10.16
C PHE A 70 -2.58 7.27 9.46
N VAL A 71 -2.86 8.44 8.87
CA VAL A 71 -4.00 8.65 7.98
C VAL A 71 -3.61 9.52 6.79
N TYR A 72 -4.04 9.11 5.59
CA TYR A 72 -3.97 9.95 4.40
C TYR A 72 -5.36 10.51 4.06
N LEU A 73 -5.42 11.81 3.78
CA LEU A 73 -6.67 12.53 3.52
C LEU A 73 -6.70 13.02 2.08
N LYS A 74 -7.81 12.77 1.36
CA LYS A 74 -8.00 13.36 0.04
C LYS A 74 -8.01 14.87 0.19
N ALA A 75 -7.11 15.56 -0.52
CA ALA A 75 -7.07 17.02 -0.50
C ALA A 75 -7.68 17.60 -1.76
N THR A 76 -7.29 17.07 -2.91
CA THR A 76 -7.59 17.64 -4.21
C THR A 76 -7.70 16.58 -5.28
N GLU A 77 -8.31 16.97 -6.39
CA GLU A 77 -8.44 16.14 -7.57
C GLU A 77 -8.34 17.01 -8.82
N GLY A 78 -7.53 16.61 -9.79
CA GLY A 78 -7.36 17.38 -11.02
C GLY A 78 -6.93 18.84 -10.78
N GLY A 79 -7.33 19.73 -11.67
CA GLY A 79 -6.85 21.13 -11.65
C GLY A 79 -7.60 22.08 -10.73
N ASP A 80 -8.75 21.67 -10.20
CA ASP A 80 -9.77 22.59 -9.66
C ASP A 80 -10.57 22.05 -8.48
N TYR A 81 -10.73 20.73 -8.34
CA TYR A 81 -11.49 20.16 -7.24
C TYR A 81 -10.68 20.12 -5.93
N LYS A 82 -11.32 20.56 -4.84
CA LYS A 82 -10.84 20.45 -3.47
C LYS A 82 -11.84 19.63 -2.68
N ASP A 83 -11.36 18.63 -1.94
CA ASP A 83 -12.25 17.78 -1.15
C ASP A 83 -12.86 18.62 -0.01
N PRO A 84 -14.21 18.69 0.09
CA PRO A 84 -14.88 19.57 1.03
C PRO A 84 -14.66 19.18 2.51
N LYS A 85 -14.21 17.95 2.78
CA LYS A 85 -13.90 17.46 4.12
C LYS A 85 -12.43 17.54 4.48
N PHE A 86 -11.56 17.91 3.54
CA PHE A 86 -10.11 17.91 3.76
C PHE A 86 -9.69 18.75 4.97
N GLN A 87 -10.06 20.04 5.03
CA GLN A 87 -9.60 20.93 6.10
C GLN A 87 -10.11 20.47 7.48
N GLU A 88 -11.38 20.05 7.56
CA GLU A 88 -11.97 19.52 8.79
C GLU A 88 -11.23 18.25 9.26
N ASN A 89 -11.04 17.29 8.35
CA ASN A 89 -10.36 16.03 8.67
C ASN A 89 -8.89 16.26 9.01
N TRP A 90 -8.21 17.17 8.31
CA TRP A 90 -6.81 17.51 8.53
C TRP A 90 -6.57 18.04 9.95
N LEU A 91 -7.39 18.98 10.39
CA LEU A 91 -7.28 19.53 11.74
C LEU A 91 -7.64 18.48 12.79
N LYS A 92 -8.79 17.81 12.66
CA LYS A 92 -9.27 16.86 13.66
C LYS A 92 -8.35 15.64 13.81
N ALA A 93 -7.83 15.10 12.70
CA ALA A 93 -6.87 13.99 12.76
C ALA A 93 -5.60 14.39 13.52
N ARG A 94 -5.07 15.58 13.26
CA ARG A 94 -3.87 16.08 13.97
C ARG A 94 -4.13 16.30 15.46
N GLU A 95 -5.26 16.91 15.81
CA GLU A 95 -5.66 17.14 17.21
C GLU A 95 -5.78 15.84 18.01
N HIS A 96 -6.10 14.73 17.34
CA HIS A 96 -6.21 13.39 17.96
C HIS A 96 -4.91 12.58 17.86
N GLY A 97 -3.79 13.19 17.45
CA GLY A 97 -2.46 12.60 17.53
C GLY A 97 -2.10 11.63 16.39
N PHE A 98 -2.79 11.70 15.25
CA PHE A 98 -2.43 10.92 14.07
C PHE A 98 -1.26 11.54 13.32
N TYR A 99 -0.40 10.71 12.71
CA TYR A 99 0.49 11.17 11.65
C TYR A 99 -0.33 11.36 10.38
N VAL A 100 -0.45 12.62 9.93
CA VAL A 100 -1.36 12.98 8.83
C VAL A 100 -0.59 13.25 7.55
N GLY A 101 -1.07 12.69 6.44
CA GLY A 101 -0.67 13.02 5.08
C GLY A 101 -1.87 13.43 4.23
N ALA A 102 -1.58 13.96 3.05
CA ALA A 102 -2.59 14.35 2.07
C ALA A 102 -2.31 13.68 0.72
N TYR A 103 -3.37 13.34 -0.01
CA TYR A 103 -3.25 12.81 -1.37
C TYR A 103 -4.02 13.63 -2.41
N HIS A 104 -3.50 13.59 -3.63
CA HIS A 104 -4.11 14.18 -4.82
C HIS A 104 -4.60 13.08 -5.75
N PHE A 105 -5.90 13.04 -6.07
CA PHE A 105 -6.41 12.15 -7.12
C PHE A 105 -6.05 12.72 -8.49
N TYR A 106 -5.14 12.06 -9.20
CA TYR A 106 -4.60 12.55 -10.45
C TYR A 106 -5.57 12.32 -11.62
N ARG A 107 -5.87 13.37 -12.38
CA ARG A 107 -6.64 13.28 -13.62
C ARG A 107 -5.68 13.18 -14.80
N LEU A 108 -5.71 12.04 -15.50
CA LEU A 108 -4.75 11.67 -16.55
C LEU A 108 -4.71 12.63 -17.75
N CYS A 109 -5.79 13.38 -17.96
CA CYS A 109 -6.04 14.33 -19.04
C CYS A 109 -5.75 15.80 -18.65
N ARG A 110 -5.06 16.04 -17.53
CA ARG A 110 -4.77 17.38 -17.02
C ARG A 110 -3.26 17.57 -16.83
N ASP A 111 -2.80 18.80 -17.02
CA ASP A 111 -1.39 19.17 -16.86
C ASP A 111 -0.92 18.98 -15.41
N GLY A 112 0.25 18.40 -15.23
CA GLY A 112 0.83 18.10 -13.92
C GLY A 112 1.13 19.37 -13.12
N LYS A 113 1.47 20.47 -13.79
CA LYS A 113 1.67 21.78 -13.15
C LYS A 113 0.39 22.28 -12.48
N THR A 114 -0.73 22.27 -13.20
CA THR A 114 -2.03 22.74 -12.70
C THR A 114 -2.51 21.89 -11.52
N GLN A 115 -2.31 20.57 -11.61
CA GLN A 115 -2.63 19.65 -10.52
C GLN A 115 -1.76 19.88 -9.28
N ALA A 116 -0.45 20.14 -9.47
CA ALA A 116 0.45 20.52 -8.38
C ALA A 116 0.02 21.82 -7.69
N GLU A 117 -0.35 22.84 -8.47
CA GLU A 117 -0.80 24.14 -7.96
C GLU A 117 -2.09 24.01 -7.13
N ASN A 118 -3.05 23.19 -7.58
CA ASN A 118 -4.26 22.90 -6.81
C ASN A 118 -3.93 22.25 -5.45
N PHE A 119 -3.07 21.23 -5.46
CA PHE A 119 -2.66 20.55 -4.23
C PHE A 119 -1.90 21.48 -3.28
N ILE A 120 -0.92 22.24 -3.79
CA ILE A 120 -0.12 23.21 -3.01
C ILE A 120 -1.00 24.32 -2.42
N ALA A 121 -1.98 24.82 -3.16
CA ALA A 121 -2.90 25.84 -2.67
C ALA A 121 -3.88 25.33 -1.60
N THR A 122 -3.94 24.01 -1.37
CA THR A 122 -4.93 23.38 -0.47
C THR A 122 -4.27 22.78 0.76
N VAL A 123 -3.11 22.14 0.61
CA VAL A 123 -2.44 21.40 1.69
C VAL A 123 -1.41 22.29 2.40
N PRO A 124 -1.52 22.49 3.72
CA PRO A 124 -0.53 23.28 4.45
C PRO A 124 0.87 22.67 4.40
N ASN A 125 1.88 23.49 4.06
CA ASN A 125 3.28 23.08 4.14
C ASN A 125 3.75 23.05 5.60
N LYS A 126 3.74 21.87 6.20
CA LYS A 126 4.05 21.64 7.61
C LYS A 126 5.14 20.57 7.72
N PRO A 127 6.22 20.80 8.50
CA PRO A 127 7.31 19.84 8.60
C PRO A 127 6.88 18.54 9.31
N ASP A 128 5.87 18.61 10.16
CA ASP A 128 5.34 17.50 10.97
C ASP A 128 4.26 16.66 10.28
N THR A 129 4.18 16.69 8.94
CA THR A 129 3.24 15.89 8.15
C THR A 129 3.94 14.82 7.33
N LEU A 130 3.21 13.76 6.98
CA LEU A 130 3.69 12.73 6.06
C LEU A 130 3.93 13.33 4.65
N PRO A 131 4.76 12.66 3.81
CA PRO A 131 5.00 13.12 2.45
C PRO A 131 3.71 13.19 1.62
N PRO A 132 3.62 14.08 0.62
CA PRO A 132 2.45 14.16 -0.24
C PRO A 132 2.33 12.90 -1.10
N VAL A 133 1.10 12.44 -1.32
CA VAL A 133 0.78 11.31 -2.20
C VAL A 133 0.16 11.80 -3.50
N ILE A 134 0.61 11.25 -4.62
CA ILE A 134 -0.07 11.36 -5.91
C ILE A 134 -0.75 10.02 -6.16
N ASP A 135 -2.08 10.05 -6.22
CA ASP A 135 -2.93 8.89 -6.47
C ASP A 135 -3.10 8.72 -7.99
N LEU A 136 -2.48 7.66 -8.50
CA LEU A 136 -2.35 7.34 -9.91
C LEU A 136 -3.16 6.09 -10.25
N GLU A 137 -4.37 6.32 -10.71
CA GLU A 137 -5.30 5.28 -11.10
C GLU A 137 -5.79 5.41 -12.55
N TYR A 138 -6.32 4.31 -13.06
CA TYR A 138 -6.94 4.29 -14.37
C TYR A 138 -8.24 5.10 -14.35
N ASP A 139 -8.31 6.07 -15.26
CA ASP A 139 -9.52 6.83 -15.55
C ASP A 139 -9.89 6.60 -17.02
N GLY A 140 -10.96 5.82 -17.26
CA GLY A 140 -11.41 5.47 -18.60
C GLY A 140 -11.77 6.67 -19.47
N ASN A 141 -12.14 7.81 -18.86
CA ASN A 141 -12.50 9.03 -19.59
C ASN A 141 -11.27 9.82 -20.05
N CYS A 142 -10.11 9.59 -19.41
CA CYS A 142 -8.92 10.42 -19.60
C CYS A 142 -7.69 9.65 -20.10
N ILE A 143 -7.74 8.32 -20.14
CA ILE A 143 -6.58 7.49 -20.47
C ILE A 143 -6.01 7.73 -21.88
N ASN A 144 -6.85 8.13 -22.84
CA ASN A 144 -6.44 8.39 -24.22
C ASN A 144 -6.01 9.85 -24.46
N ALA A 145 -6.04 10.71 -23.44
CA ALA A 145 -5.69 12.12 -23.59
C ALA A 145 -4.19 12.36 -23.82
N HIS A 146 -3.35 11.44 -23.35
CA HIS A 146 -1.90 11.51 -23.46
C HIS A 146 -1.33 10.18 -23.96
N THR A 147 -0.24 10.25 -24.73
CA THR A 147 0.62 9.08 -24.90
C THR A 147 1.24 8.71 -23.54
N LYS A 148 1.74 7.47 -23.40
CA LYS A 148 2.44 7.04 -22.19
C LYS A 148 3.59 7.99 -21.82
N GLU A 149 4.38 8.44 -22.79
CA GLU A 149 5.51 9.34 -22.57
C GLU A 149 5.05 10.73 -22.07
N GLN A 150 4.02 11.29 -22.69
CA GLN A 150 3.42 12.56 -22.25
C GLN A 150 2.86 12.44 -20.84
N LEU A 151 2.16 11.35 -20.53
CA LEU A 151 1.61 11.12 -19.20
C LEU A 151 2.72 11.01 -18.14
N LEU A 152 3.79 10.26 -18.43
CA LEU A 152 4.94 10.17 -17.52
C LEU A 152 5.61 11.54 -17.30
N LYS A 153 5.71 12.36 -18.34
CA LYS A 153 6.23 13.73 -18.22
C LYS A 153 5.36 14.58 -17.30
N GLU A 154 4.04 14.58 -17.47
CA GLU A 154 3.13 15.36 -16.63
C GLU A 154 3.12 14.89 -15.17
N ILE A 155 3.13 13.56 -14.94
CA ILE A 155 3.29 13.00 -13.59
C ILE A 155 4.60 13.48 -12.96
N GLY A 156 5.69 13.48 -13.74
CA GLY A 156 7.00 13.96 -13.29
C GLY A 156 6.99 15.45 -12.90
N ILE A 157 6.31 16.29 -13.69
CA ILE A 157 6.14 17.72 -13.38
C ILE A 157 5.44 17.91 -12.04
N MET A 158 4.33 17.18 -11.79
CA MET A 158 3.64 17.28 -10.51
C MET A 158 4.53 16.79 -9.37
N HIS A 159 5.12 15.61 -9.53
CA HIS A 159 6.03 15.00 -8.55
C HIS A 159 7.15 15.98 -8.12
N ASP A 160 7.87 16.57 -9.07
CA ASP A 160 9.01 17.42 -8.76
C ASP A 160 8.59 18.73 -8.09
N ARG A 161 7.44 19.29 -8.48
CA ARG A 161 6.87 20.48 -7.84
C ARG A 161 6.45 20.22 -6.40
N LEU A 162 5.81 19.08 -6.13
CA LEU A 162 5.47 18.70 -4.76
C LEU A 162 6.73 18.46 -3.93
N LYS A 163 7.73 17.77 -4.48
CA LYS A 163 9.01 17.53 -3.81
C LYS A 163 9.70 18.85 -3.45
N GLN A 164 9.75 19.79 -4.39
CA GLN A 164 10.34 21.11 -4.19
C GLN A 164 9.59 21.92 -3.13
N HIS A 165 8.26 21.90 -3.15
CA HIS A 165 7.45 22.70 -2.24
C HIS A 165 7.49 22.17 -0.80
N TYR A 166 7.27 20.86 -0.61
CA TYR A 166 7.16 20.24 0.72
C TYR A 166 8.49 19.77 1.30
N GLY A 167 9.57 19.75 0.51
CA GLY A 167 10.88 19.23 0.92
C GLY A 167 10.86 17.73 1.26
N LYS A 168 9.80 17.01 0.88
CA LYS A 168 9.59 15.58 1.17
C LYS A 168 9.42 14.83 -0.15
N GLN A 169 10.00 13.64 -0.24
CA GLN A 169 9.88 12.77 -1.42
C GLN A 169 8.42 12.32 -1.58
N PRO A 170 7.70 12.72 -2.66
CA PRO A 170 6.32 12.29 -2.87
C PRO A 170 6.22 10.78 -3.01
N ILE A 171 5.06 10.24 -2.67
CA ILE A 171 4.72 8.82 -2.77
C ILE A 171 3.71 8.65 -3.91
N PHE A 172 3.81 7.56 -4.67
CA PHE A 172 2.79 7.21 -5.65
C PHE A 172 1.86 6.15 -5.09
N TYR A 173 0.58 6.49 -4.90
CA TYR A 173 -0.46 5.47 -4.76
C TYR A 173 -0.79 4.90 -6.13
N ILE A 174 -0.89 3.58 -6.24
CA ILE A 174 -1.05 2.88 -7.51
C ILE A 174 -1.90 1.62 -7.37
N SER A 175 -2.69 1.34 -8.41
CA SER A 175 -3.12 -0.04 -8.69
C SER A 175 -2.01 -0.82 -9.40
N LYS A 176 -1.94 -2.16 -9.20
CA LYS A 176 -0.97 -3.02 -9.91
C LYS A 176 -1.04 -2.84 -11.44
N THR A 177 -2.25 -2.73 -11.98
CA THR A 177 -2.49 -2.57 -13.41
C THR A 177 -1.92 -1.24 -13.93
N PHE A 178 -2.20 -0.13 -13.26
CA PHE A 178 -1.66 1.18 -13.63
C PHE A 178 -0.12 1.16 -13.61
N TYR A 179 0.47 0.56 -12.58
CA TYR A 179 1.91 0.44 -12.48
C TYR A 179 2.53 -0.35 -13.63
N HIS A 180 2.01 -1.54 -13.94
CA HIS A 180 2.60 -2.38 -15.00
C HIS A 180 2.45 -1.79 -16.40
N ILE A 181 1.42 -1.00 -16.66
CA ILE A 181 1.19 -0.42 -17.99
C ILE A 181 1.92 0.92 -18.14
N VAL A 182 1.81 1.80 -17.14
CA VAL A 182 2.31 3.18 -17.23
C VAL A 182 3.66 3.35 -16.55
N LEU A 183 3.81 2.95 -15.28
CA LEU A 183 4.94 3.37 -14.45
C LEU A 183 6.15 2.43 -14.44
N ILE A 184 6.00 1.17 -14.86
CA ILE A 184 7.09 0.18 -14.78
C ILE A 184 8.36 0.67 -15.49
N GLY A 185 9.50 0.56 -14.81
CA GLY A 185 10.79 1.10 -15.28
C GLY A 185 10.94 2.62 -15.13
N SER A 186 9.92 3.34 -14.66
CA SER A 186 9.96 4.79 -14.44
C SER A 186 10.01 5.13 -12.94
N PHE A 187 10.51 6.32 -12.64
CA PHE A 187 10.57 6.87 -11.28
C PHE A 187 11.17 5.92 -10.23
N PRO A 188 12.35 5.30 -10.46
CA PRO A 188 12.84 4.18 -9.63
C PRO A 188 13.01 4.51 -8.15
N ASN A 189 13.19 5.79 -7.81
CA ASN A 189 13.42 6.27 -6.44
C ASN A 189 12.16 6.78 -5.73
N THR A 190 10.99 6.77 -6.37
CA THR A 190 9.74 7.23 -5.75
C THR A 190 9.10 6.10 -4.93
N PRO A 191 8.82 6.26 -3.64
CA PRO A 191 8.17 5.21 -2.85
C PRO A 191 6.76 4.90 -3.38
N LEU A 192 6.33 3.64 -3.24
CA LEU A 192 5.04 3.18 -3.73
C LEU A 192 4.08 2.87 -2.57
N TRP A 193 2.83 3.30 -2.72
CA TRP A 193 1.71 2.81 -1.93
C TRP A 193 0.84 1.97 -2.87
N VAL A 194 0.83 0.65 -2.66
CA VAL A 194 0.22 -0.27 -3.62
C VAL A 194 -1.13 -0.74 -3.12
N ARG A 195 -2.16 -0.63 -3.96
CA ARG A 195 -3.44 -1.31 -3.74
C ARG A 195 -3.38 -2.74 -4.23
N ASP A 196 -3.68 -3.67 -3.32
CA ASP A 196 -3.90 -5.07 -3.65
C ASP A 196 -4.82 -5.72 -2.61
N TYR A 197 -6.01 -6.15 -3.01
CA TYR A 197 -6.97 -6.78 -2.11
C TYR A 197 -6.86 -8.31 -2.07
N GLU A 198 -6.04 -8.90 -2.96
CA GLU A 198 -5.89 -10.36 -3.10
C GLU A 198 -4.79 -10.93 -2.20
N GLY A 199 -3.89 -10.08 -1.70
CA GLY A 199 -2.79 -10.47 -0.83
C GLY A 199 -1.66 -9.46 -0.84
N LYS A 200 -0.53 -9.85 -0.24
CA LYS A 200 0.69 -9.01 -0.21
C LYS A 200 1.05 -8.56 -1.64
N PRO A 201 1.28 -7.25 -1.88
CA PRO A 201 1.57 -6.77 -3.21
C PRO A 201 2.87 -7.35 -3.76
N GLU A 202 2.80 -7.85 -4.99
CA GLU A 202 3.93 -8.31 -5.78
C GLU A 202 3.91 -7.65 -7.16
N LEU A 203 4.95 -6.87 -7.46
CA LEU A 203 5.13 -6.21 -8.76
C LEU A 203 6.05 -7.04 -9.66
N LYS A 204 5.84 -6.99 -10.99
CA LYS A 204 6.59 -7.81 -11.97
C LYS A 204 8.10 -7.59 -11.92
N ASP A 205 8.54 -6.38 -11.59
CA ASP A 205 9.94 -5.99 -11.44
C ASP A 205 10.47 -6.15 -10.00
N LYS A 206 9.68 -6.76 -9.11
CA LYS A 206 10.01 -6.99 -7.68
C LYS A 206 10.30 -5.72 -6.89
N ARG A 207 9.85 -4.56 -7.37
CA ARG A 207 9.98 -3.30 -6.65
C ARG A 207 9.22 -3.36 -5.33
N LYS A 208 9.87 -2.89 -4.27
CA LYS A 208 9.28 -2.84 -2.92
C LYS A 208 8.21 -1.74 -2.83
N TRP A 209 7.21 -2.01 -2.02
CA TRP A 209 6.17 -1.06 -1.65
C TRP A 209 6.48 -0.49 -0.26
N LEU A 210 6.15 0.78 -0.03
CA LEU A 210 6.27 1.44 1.27
C LEU A 210 4.98 1.28 2.09
N PHE A 211 3.84 1.42 1.41
CA PHE A 211 2.52 1.21 1.99
C PHE A 211 1.72 0.22 1.15
N TRP A 212 0.78 -0.47 1.78
CA TRP A 212 -0.13 -1.41 1.13
C TRP A 212 -1.56 -1.09 1.54
N GLN A 213 -2.42 -0.72 0.58
CA GLN A 213 -3.87 -0.68 0.77
C GLN A 213 -4.43 -2.08 0.53
N HIS A 214 -4.90 -2.70 1.62
CA HIS A 214 -5.23 -4.13 1.65
C HIS A 214 -6.74 -4.40 1.74
N SER A 215 -7.56 -3.37 1.95
CA SER A 215 -9.02 -3.49 1.96
C SER A 215 -9.67 -2.15 1.66
N ASN A 216 -10.82 -2.18 0.98
CA ASN A 216 -11.77 -1.06 0.89
C ASN A 216 -13.07 -1.30 1.66
N GLN A 217 -13.16 -2.41 2.40
CA GLN A 217 -14.33 -2.80 3.20
C GLN A 217 -14.03 -2.74 4.69
N GLY A 218 -13.02 -1.95 5.09
CA GLY A 218 -12.64 -1.78 6.47
C GLY A 218 -13.78 -1.21 7.31
N LYS A 219 -13.76 -1.56 8.60
CA LYS A 219 -14.66 -0.99 9.61
C LYS A 219 -13.83 -0.44 10.75
N ILE A 220 -13.92 0.87 10.96
CA ILE A 220 -13.29 1.57 12.07
C ILE A 220 -14.39 2.19 12.92
N GLU A 221 -14.31 1.99 14.23
CA GLU A 221 -15.24 2.63 15.15
C GLU A 221 -15.15 4.16 15.02
N GLY A 222 -16.29 4.81 14.81
CA GLY A 222 -16.36 6.25 14.54
C GLY A 222 -16.60 6.60 13.08
N MET A 223 -16.66 5.62 12.17
CA MET A 223 -17.09 5.78 10.79
C MET A 223 -18.25 4.82 10.48
N THR A 224 -19.27 5.31 9.77
CA THR A 224 -20.43 4.51 9.35
C THR A 224 -20.22 3.86 7.99
N LYS A 225 -19.40 4.49 7.14
CA LYS A 225 -19.06 4.01 5.81
C LYS A 225 -17.86 3.06 5.85
N PRO A 226 -17.74 2.16 4.86
CA PRO A 226 -16.50 1.43 4.62
C PRO A 226 -15.32 2.38 4.47
N VAL A 227 -14.16 1.93 4.94
CA VAL A 227 -12.92 2.69 4.89
C VAL A 227 -11.79 1.84 4.32
N ASP A 228 -10.90 2.50 3.58
CA ASP A 228 -9.69 1.90 3.07
C ASP A 228 -8.68 1.68 4.18
N LEU A 229 -8.17 0.45 4.31
CA LEU A 229 -7.21 0.05 5.33
C LEU A 229 -5.83 -0.16 4.74
N ASN A 230 -4.83 0.35 5.47
CA ASN A 230 -3.46 0.43 5.02
C ASN A 230 -2.48 -0.09 6.06
N VAL A 231 -1.36 -0.59 5.57
CA VAL A 231 -0.20 -0.92 6.40
C VAL A 231 1.07 -0.32 5.83
N TYR A 232 2.03 -0.04 6.71
CA TYR A 232 3.41 0.29 6.35
C TYR A 232 4.26 -1.00 6.30
N GLU A 233 5.21 -1.10 5.37
CA GLU A 233 5.94 -2.37 5.15
C GLU A 233 6.82 -2.81 6.32
N GLY A 234 7.29 -1.86 7.13
CA GLY A 234 8.31 -2.10 8.14
C GLY A 234 7.78 -2.32 9.56
N SER A 235 8.71 -2.66 10.44
CA SER A 235 8.52 -2.73 11.88
C SER A 235 8.22 -1.36 12.50
N VAL A 236 7.78 -1.36 13.77
CA VAL A 236 7.59 -0.13 14.55
C VAL A 236 8.87 0.71 14.61
N LYS A 237 10.05 0.07 14.68
CA LYS A 237 11.34 0.76 14.70
C LYS A 237 11.61 1.46 13.37
N GLU A 238 11.40 0.76 12.25
CA GLU A 238 11.59 1.33 10.91
C GLU A 238 10.58 2.44 10.62
N TRP A 239 9.36 2.35 11.16
CA TRP A 239 8.40 3.45 11.10
C TRP A 239 8.89 4.70 11.83
N HIS A 240 9.44 4.57 13.03
CA HIS A 240 10.04 5.72 13.74
C HIS A 240 11.23 6.30 12.96
N GLN A 241 12.07 5.46 12.37
CA GLN A 241 13.17 5.92 11.52
C GLN A 241 12.67 6.65 10.28
N PHE A 242 11.62 6.13 9.63
CA PHE A 242 10.96 6.81 8.52
C PHE A 242 10.45 8.19 8.94
N LEU A 243 9.73 8.30 10.07
CA LEU A 243 9.27 9.58 10.60
C LEU A 243 10.42 10.56 10.90
N GLN A 244 11.55 10.07 11.43
CA GLN A 244 12.75 10.89 11.67
C GLN A 244 13.37 11.39 10.36
N GLN A 245 13.50 10.53 9.36
CA GLN A 245 13.99 10.89 8.03
C GLN A 245 13.10 11.92 7.34
N GLN A 246 11.79 11.88 7.60
CA GLN A 246 10.84 12.89 7.13
C GLN A 246 10.84 14.16 7.98
N GLY A 247 11.63 14.26 9.06
CA GLY A 247 11.66 15.41 9.96
C GLY A 247 10.40 15.59 10.81
N ILE A 248 9.56 14.55 10.94
CA ILE A 248 8.29 14.59 11.67
C ILE A 248 8.52 14.42 13.17
N VAL A 249 9.45 13.54 13.54
CA VAL A 249 9.85 13.33 14.93
C VAL A 249 11.36 13.57 15.07
N LYS A 250 11.79 14.04 16.24
CA LYS A 250 13.22 14.27 16.51
C LYS A 250 13.98 12.95 16.61
N ALA A 251 15.25 12.97 16.19
CA ALA A 251 16.19 11.91 16.57
C ALA A 251 16.31 11.89 18.11
N GLN A 252 16.21 10.69 18.69
CA GLN A 252 16.48 10.47 20.11
C GLN A 252 17.98 10.34 20.33
#